data_AF-A0A0H5QTF9-F1
#
_entry.id   AF-A0A0H5QTF9-F1
#
_cell.length_a   1.000
_cell.length_b   1.000
_cell.length_c   1.000
_cell.angle_alpha   90.00
_cell.angle_beta   90.00
_cell.angle_gamma   90.00
#
_symmetry.space_group_name_H-M   'P 1'
#
loop_
_entity.id
_entity.type
_entity.pdbx_description
1 polymer ?
#
loop_
_entity_poly.entity_id
_entity_poly.type
_entity_poly.pdbx_seq_one_letter_code
_entity_poly.pdbx_strand_id
1 'polypeptide(L)'
;LRSLGAHCVREFFHWSLKHIASISSPVPPNIEHLIIRLCELCHRQERGKRIGSCIALSNIYRDFRENDQIVSRFTLRVLKDILFSSCLIEREHIDTQNISFHIVDKALTHYLRIISDPKHGNAALLSRPDSKRTGDDDVENLDSFRQWILSQITRDERQ
;
A
#
# COMPACT_ATOMS: atom_id res chain seq x y z
N LEU A 1 16.38 -10.71 10.85
CA LEU A 1 15.58 -11.43 9.84
C LEU A 1 14.56 -10.53 9.13
N ARG A 2 13.71 -9.75 9.82
CA ARG A 2 12.68 -8.92 9.17
C ARG A 2 13.23 -7.89 8.16
N SER A 3 14.31 -7.20 8.50
CA SER A 3 15.00 -6.25 7.59
C SER A 3 15.58 -6.94 6.36
N LEU A 4 16.22 -8.10 6.54
CA LEU A 4 16.73 -8.93 5.46
C LEU A 4 15.61 -9.40 4.52
N GLY A 5 14.50 -9.90 5.08
CA GLY A 5 13.35 -10.32 4.28
C GLY A 5 12.76 -9.18 3.44
N ALA A 6 12.63 -7.98 4.03
CA ALA A 6 12.17 -6.80 3.31
C ALA A 6 13.15 -6.37 2.20
N HIS A 7 14.46 -6.49 2.43
CA HIS A 7 15.47 -6.25 1.41
C HIS A 7 15.37 -7.28 0.27
N CYS A 8 15.20 -8.56 0.57
CA CYS A 8 14.97 -9.60 -0.45
C CYS A 8 13.72 -9.30 -1.29
N VAL A 9 12.62 -8.89 -0.65
CA VAL A 9 11.39 -8.50 -1.36
C VAL A 9 11.64 -7.29 -2.27
N ARG A 10 12.43 -6.31 -1.81
CA ARG A 10 12.82 -5.15 -2.63
C ARG A 10 13.61 -5.54 -3.85
N GLU A 11 14.66 -6.36 -3.68
CA GLU A 11 15.47 -6.81 -4.82
C GLU A 11 14.61 -7.63 -5.79
N PHE A 12 13.79 -8.55 -5.30
CA PHE A 12 12.85 -9.29 -6.15
C PHE A 12 11.92 -8.35 -6.94
N PHE A 13 11.35 -7.34 -6.28
CA PHE A 13 10.47 -6.36 -6.91
C PHE A 13 11.22 -5.56 -8.00
N HIS A 14 12.38 -5.01 -7.65
CA HIS A 14 13.22 -4.22 -8.55
C HIS A 14 13.63 -4.99 -9.82
N TRP A 15 14.15 -6.20 -9.64
CA TRP A 15 14.61 -7.02 -10.78
C TRP A 15 13.46 -7.56 -11.62
N SER A 16 12.31 -7.88 -11.00
CA SER A 16 11.11 -8.29 -11.73
C SER A 16 10.58 -7.18 -12.63
N LEU A 17 10.63 -5.91 -12.19
CA LEU A 17 10.26 -4.77 -13.03
C LEU A 17 11.24 -4.56 -14.17
N LYS A 18 12.55 -4.59 -13.89
CA LYS A 18 13.58 -4.39 -14.91
C LYS A 18 13.56 -5.46 -16.00
N HIS A 19 13.32 -6.71 -15.65
CA HIS A 19 13.32 -7.81 -16.60
C HIS A 19 12.16 -7.69 -17.61
N ILE A 20 11.01 -7.19 -17.16
CA ILE A 20 9.77 -7.20 -17.94
C ILE A 20 9.51 -5.87 -18.66
N ALA A 21 10.18 -4.78 -18.28
CA ALA A 21 10.13 -3.50 -19.00
C ALA A 21 10.54 -3.57 -20.48
N SER A 22 11.13 -4.68 -20.93
CA SER A 22 11.45 -4.97 -22.34
C SER A 22 10.26 -5.46 -23.17
N ILE A 23 9.16 -5.84 -22.53
CA ILE A 23 7.96 -6.41 -23.17
C ILE A 23 6.79 -5.48 -22.79
N SER A 24 6.10 -4.91 -23.78
CA SER A 24 5.00 -3.93 -23.66
C SER A 24 3.74 -4.48 -22.95
N SER A 25 3.90 -5.08 -21.77
CA SER A 25 2.89 -5.83 -21.04
C SER A 25 2.34 -5.02 -19.85
N PRO A 26 1.09 -5.28 -19.40
CA PRO A 26 0.59 -4.78 -18.12
C PRO A 26 1.48 -5.16 -16.94
N VAL A 27 1.16 -4.64 -15.75
CA VAL A 27 1.84 -4.96 -14.48
C VAL A 27 2.16 -6.47 -14.43
N PRO A 28 3.42 -6.86 -14.21
CA PRO A 28 3.79 -8.27 -14.21
C PRO A 28 2.95 -9.11 -13.24
N PRO A 29 2.47 -10.31 -13.62
CA PRO A 29 1.63 -11.13 -12.74
C PRO A 29 2.29 -11.45 -11.40
N ASN A 30 3.61 -11.64 -11.38
CA ASN A 30 4.37 -11.87 -10.15
C ASN A 30 4.42 -10.62 -9.24
N ILE A 31 4.52 -9.43 -9.82
CA ILE A 31 4.47 -8.15 -9.08
C ILE A 31 3.05 -7.91 -8.55
N GLU A 32 2.03 -8.15 -9.38
CA GLU A 32 0.64 -8.06 -8.99
C GLU A 32 0.34 -8.99 -7.80
N HIS A 33 0.67 -10.28 -7.92
CA HIS A 33 0.48 -11.24 -6.84
C HIS A 33 1.26 -10.86 -5.57
N LEU A 34 2.48 -10.34 -5.71
CA LEU A 34 3.26 -9.87 -4.56
C LEU A 34 2.54 -8.72 -3.84
N ILE A 35 2.10 -7.68 -4.56
CA ILE A 35 1.43 -6.52 -3.97
C ILE A 35 0.12 -6.96 -3.30
N ILE A 36 -0.70 -7.76 -4.00
CA ILE A 36 -1.95 -8.31 -3.46
C ILE A 36 -1.67 -9.07 -2.16
N ARG A 37 -0.62 -9.91 -2.15
CA ARG A 37 -0.27 -10.69 -0.97
C ARG A 37 0.18 -9.81 0.20
N LEU A 38 0.95 -8.75 -0.06
CA LEU A 38 1.33 -7.78 0.98
C LEU A 38 0.09 -7.06 1.54
N CYS A 39 -0.82 -6.63 0.67
CA CYS A 39 -2.11 -6.05 1.03
C CYS A 39 -2.95 -6.98 1.92
N GLU A 40 -3.08 -8.26 1.55
CA GLU A 40 -3.75 -9.26 2.39
C GLU A 40 -3.10 -9.43 3.77
N LEU A 41 -1.77 -9.35 3.86
CA LEU A 41 -1.04 -9.49 5.12
C LEU A 41 -1.23 -8.27 6.04
N CYS A 42 -1.48 -7.08 5.49
CA CYS A 42 -1.86 -5.89 6.24
C CYS A 42 -3.21 -6.06 6.96
N HIS A 43 -4.15 -6.82 6.39
CA HIS A 43 -5.46 -7.07 6.99
C HIS A 43 -5.49 -8.21 8.03
N ARG A 44 -4.40 -8.97 8.22
CA ARG A 44 -4.42 -10.14 9.11
C ARG A 44 -4.48 -9.73 10.59
N GLN A 45 -5.17 -10.55 11.39
CA GLN A 45 -5.24 -10.40 12.86
C GLN A 45 -3.86 -10.51 13.52
N GLU A 46 -2.93 -11.25 12.92
CA GLU A 46 -1.58 -11.39 13.44
C GLU A 46 -0.72 -10.15 13.19
N ARG A 47 -0.38 -9.45 14.26
CA ARG A 47 0.47 -8.24 14.25
C ARG A 47 1.78 -8.42 13.49
N GLY A 48 2.46 -9.56 13.68
CA GLY A 48 3.74 -9.83 13.03
C GLY A 48 3.65 -9.81 11.50
N LYS A 49 2.52 -10.26 10.94
CA LYS A 49 2.23 -10.24 9.50
C LYS A 49 1.96 -8.82 9.01
N ARG A 50 1.18 -8.03 9.76
CA ARG A 50 0.89 -6.62 9.42
C ARG A 50 2.15 -5.76 9.38
N ILE A 51 2.95 -5.84 10.44
CA ILE A 51 4.22 -5.10 10.54
C ILE A 51 5.18 -5.55 9.45
N GLY A 52 5.32 -6.86 9.23
CA GLY A 52 6.18 -7.41 8.18
C GLY A 52 5.79 -6.87 6.79
N SER A 53 4.49 -6.79 6.51
CA SER A 53 3.98 -6.22 5.27
C SER A 53 4.28 -4.72 5.15
N CYS A 54 4.03 -3.93 6.19
CA CYS A 54 4.33 -2.49 6.18
C CYS A 54 5.82 -2.20 5.97
N ILE A 55 6.71 -3.02 6.54
CA ILE A 55 8.16 -2.93 6.28
C ILE A 55 8.46 -3.24 4.81
N ALA A 56 7.88 -4.30 4.24
CA ALA A 56 8.09 -4.67 2.85
C ALA A 56 7.60 -3.58 1.89
N LEU A 57 6.36 -3.09 2.08
CA LEU A 57 5.77 -1.97 1.32
C LEU A 57 6.65 -0.70 1.39
N SER A 58 7.15 -0.38 2.57
CA SER A 58 8.07 0.76 2.75
C SER A 58 9.38 0.60 1.98
N ASN A 59 9.87 -0.63 1.78
CA ASN A 59 11.13 -0.91 1.08
C ASN A 59 10.95 -0.88 -0.44
N ILE A 60 9.79 -1.32 -0.97
CA ILE A 60 9.50 -1.28 -2.41
C ILE A 60 9.02 0.09 -2.90
N TYR A 61 8.62 0.99 -1.99
CA TYR A 61 8.06 2.32 -2.28
C TYR A 61 8.80 3.08 -3.41
N ARG A 62 10.14 3.04 -3.43
CA ARG A 62 10.94 3.77 -4.42
C ARG A 62 10.75 3.25 -5.83
N ASP A 63 10.75 1.94 -6.04
CA ASP A 63 10.51 1.38 -7.37
C ASP A 63 9.01 1.40 -7.72
N PHE A 64 8.15 1.27 -6.71
CA PHE A 64 6.69 1.31 -6.87
C PHE A 64 6.22 2.65 -7.46
N ARG A 65 6.71 3.78 -6.94
CA ARG A 65 6.24 5.12 -7.32
C ARG A 65 6.69 5.58 -8.71
N GLU A 66 7.69 4.93 -9.29
CA GLU A 66 8.27 5.30 -10.60
C GLU A 66 7.57 4.56 -11.75
N ASN A 67 6.54 3.76 -11.46
CA ASN A 67 5.78 3.02 -12.45
C ASN A 67 4.29 3.39 -12.40
N ASP A 68 3.84 4.18 -13.38
CA ASP A 68 2.47 4.70 -13.45
C ASP A 68 1.39 3.62 -13.45
N GLN A 69 1.65 2.47 -14.09
CA GLN A 69 0.67 1.37 -14.14
C GLN A 69 0.46 0.75 -12.76
N ILE A 70 1.55 0.60 -12.00
CA ILE A 70 1.50 0.10 -10.62
C ILE A 70 0.86 1.14 -9.71
N VAL A 71 1.24 2.41 -9.86
CA VAL A 71 0.68 3.52 -9.09
C VAL A 71 -0.84 3.61 -9.31
N SER A 72 -1.29 3.67 -10.56
CA SER A 72 -2.72 3.73 -10.90
C SER A 72 -3.49 2.58 -10.27
N ARG A 73 -2.95 1.35 -10.38
CA ARG A 73 -3.69 0.14 -10.04
C ARG A 73 -3.74 -0.19 -8.55
N PHE A 74 -2.68 0.11 -7.79
CA PHE A 74 -2.52 -0.42 -6.42
C PHE A 74 -2.44 0.65 -5.33
N THR A 75 -2.19 1.93 -5.63
CA THR A 75 -1.91 2.94 -4.58
C THR A 75 -3.04 3.07 -3.57
N LEU A 76 -4.29 3.17 -4.04
CA LEU A 76 -5.45 3.36 -3.16
C LEU A 76 -5.70 2.15 -2.26
N ARG A 77 -5.57 0.93 -2.81
CA ARG A 77 -5.65 -0.30 -2.03
C ARG A 77 -4.55 -0.37 -0.96
N VAL A 78 -3.30 -0.09 -1.33
CA VAL A 78 -2.21 -0.12 -0.36
C VAL A 78 -2.44 0.88 0.77
N LEU A 79 -2.91 2.09 0.46
CA LEU A 79 -3.26 3.09 1.48
C LEU A 79 -4.38 2.61 2.39
N LYS A 80 -5.45 2.04 1.83
CA LYS A 80 -6.57 1.46 2.59
C LYS A 80 -6.08 0.43 3.61
N ASP A 81 -5.22 -0.48 3.15
CA ASP A 81 -4.75 -1.62 3.93
C ASP A 81 -3.74 -1.20 5.02
N ILE A 82 -2.91 -0.18 4.73
CA ILE A 82 -2.03 0.44 5.73
C ILE A 82 -2.85 1.18 6.80
N LEU A 83 -3.88 1.93 6.40
CA LEU A 83 -4.78 2.62 7.34
C LEU A 83 -5.48 1.62 8.26
N PHE A 84 -6.02 0.53 7.71
CA PHE A 84 -6.63 -0.53 8.50
C PHE A 84 -5.62 -1.18 9.48
N SER A 85 -4.38 -1.40 9.03
CA SER A 85 -3.30 -1.90 9.89
C SER A 85 -3.01 -0.95 11.06
N SER A 86 -3.09 0.37 10.82
CA SER A 86 -2.90 1.41 11.83
C SER A 86 -3.95 1.32 12.93
N CYS A 87 -5.24 1.28 12.54
CA CYS A 87 -6.36 1.13 13.48
C CYS A 87 -6.23 -0.14 14.34
N LEU A 88 -5.83 -1.27 13.72
CA LEU A 88 -5.64 -2.51 14.47
C LEU A 88 -4.49 -2.45 15.47
N ILE A 89 -3.39 -1.76 15.14
CA ILE A 89 -2.25 -1.60 16.04
C ILE A 89 -2.58 -0.64 17.19
N GLU A 90 -3.38 0.38 16.94
CA GLU A 90 -3.83 1.31 17.97
C GLU A 90 -4.67 0.61 19.06
N ARG A 91 -5.50 -0.36 18.65
CA ARG A 91 -6.33 -1.18 19.56
C ARG A 91 -5.53 -2.23 20.36
N GLU A 92 -4.28 -2.50 19.97
CA GLU A 92 -3.41 -3.45 20.66
C GLU A 92 -2.65 -2.77 21.81
N HIS A 93 -3.14 -2.88 23.04
CA HIS A 93 -2.47 -2.36 24.25
C HIS A 93 -1.26 -3.23 24.65
N ILE A 94 -0.10 -2.96 24.07
CA ILE A 94 1.15 -3.71 24.31
C ILE A 94 2.38 -2.81 24.32
N ASP A 95 3.42 -3.18 25.08
CA ASP A 95 4.62 -2.35 25.30
C ASP A 95 5.37 -1.91 24.03
N THR A 96 5.23 -2.66 22.94
CA THR A 96 5.91 -2.41 21.66
C THR A 96 5.05 -1.63 20.67
N GLN A 97 3.89 -1.12 21.10
CA GLN A 97 2.93 -0.40 20.27
C GLN A 97 3.57 0.79 19.56
N ASN A 98 4.36 1.62 20.26
CA ASN A 98 5.04 2.78 19.68
C ASN A 98 5.92 2.41 18.47
N ILE A 99 6.73 1.35 18.58
CA ILE A 99 7.60 0.90 17.49
C ILE A 99 6.77 0.46 16.28
N SER A 100 5.64 -0.20 16.52
CA SER A 100 4.76 -0.68 15.44
C SER A 100 4.02 0.46 14.77
N PHE A 101 3.56 1.42 15.56
CA PHE A 101 2.95 2.64 15.07
C PHE A 101 3.92 3.40 14.17
N HIS A 102 5.18 3.61 14.60
CA HIS A 102 6.21 4.25 13.76
C HIS A 102 6.45 3.53 12.43
N ILE A 103 6.38 2.19 12.40
CA ILE A 103 6.56 1.41 11.16
C ILE A 103 5.39 1.65 10.20
N VAL A 104 4.16 1.65 10.73
CA VAL A 104 2.95 1.87 9.91
C VAL A 104 2.85 3.32 9.46
N ASP A 105 3.13 4.28 10.35
CA ASP A 105 3.18 5.71 10.04
C ASP A 105 4.20 6.02 8.93
N LYS A 106 5.38 5.39 8.98
CA LYS A 106 6.38 5.50 7.92
C LYS A 106 5.86 4.98 6.57
N ALA A 107 5.21 3.81 6.58
CA ALA A 107 4.62 3.24 5.37
C ALA A 107 3.52 4.15 4.81
N LEU A 108 2.64 4.64 5.68
CA LEU A 108 1.55 5.55 5.32
C LEU A 108 2.10 6.84 4.70
N THR A 109 3.09 7.46 5.34
CA THR A 109 3.76 8.67 4.85
C THR A 109 4.39 8.46 3.48
N HIS A 110 5.02 7.31 3.24
CA HIS A 110 5.58 6.97 1.92
C HIS A 110 4.50 6.95 0.84
N TYR A 111 3.39 6.25 1.08
CA TYR A 111 2.32 6.13 0.07
C TYR A 111 1.50 7.41 -0.09
N LEU A 112 1.31 8.21 0.98
CA LEU A 112 0.72 9.54 0.87
C LEU A 112 1.58 10.49 0.02
N ARG A 113 2.91 10.36 0.07
CA ARG A 113 3.82 11.11 -0.81
C ARG A 113 3.67 10.74 -2.29
N ILE A 114 3.22 9.53 -2.62
CA ILE A 114 2.93 9.18 -4.03
C ILE A 114 1.84 10.08 -4.59
N ILE A 115 0.82 10.40 -3.77
CA ILE A 115 -0.29 11.27 -4.15
C ILE A 115 0.11 12.74 -4.07
N SER A 116 0.82 13.12 -3.00
CA SER A 116 1.05 14.52 -2.63
C SER A 116 2.25 15.16 -3.32
N ASP A 117 3.18 14.37 -3.87
CA ASP A 117 4.36 14.91 -4.55
C ASP A 117 3.97 15.47 -5.93
N PRO A 118 4.03 16.80 -6.13
CA PRO A 118 3.63 17.42 -7.39
C PRO A 118 4.53 17.01 -8.56
N LYS A 119 5.74 16.50 -8.30
CA LYS A 119 6.70 16.12 -9.34
C LYS A 119 6.22 14.95 -10.20
N HIS A 120 5.41 14.06 -9.63
CA HIS A 120 4.97 12.84 -10.32
C HIS A 120 3.60 12.99 -10.99
N GLY A 121 2.83 14.03 -10.69
CA GLY A 121 1.50 14.23 -11.29
C GLY A 121 0.48 13.11 -10.99
N ASN A 122 0.81 12.19 -10.08
CA ASN A 122 0.01 11.00 -9.77
C ASN A 122 -1.39 11.31 -9.24
N ALA A 123 -1.60 12.49 -8.65
CA ALA A 123 -2.93 12.93 -8.24
C ALA A 123 -3.90 12.97 -9.44
N ALA A 124 -3.45 13.44 -10.60
CA ALA A 124 -4.26 13.48 -11.81
C ALA A 124 -4.53 12.06 -12.35
N LEU A 125 -3.55 11.16 -12.25
CA LEU A 125 -3.69 9.75 -12.62
C LEU A 125 -4.73 9.05 -11.73
N LEU A 126 -4.62 9.23 -10.41
CA LEU A 126 -5.49 8.60 -9.42
C LEU A 126 -6.90 9.19 -9.37
N SER A 127 -7.09 10.41 -9.86
CA SER A 127 -8.40 11.05 -10.01
C SER A 127 -9.25 10.41 -11.12
N ARG A 128 -8.62 9.77 -12.12
CA ARG A 128 -9.36 9.08 -13.18
C ARG A 128 -9.98 7.79 -12.63
N PRO A 129 -11.26 7.51 -12.94
CA PRO A 129 -11.87 6.24 -12.56
C PRO A 129 -11.21 5.10 -13.34
N ASP A 130 -10.85 4.04 -12.64
CA ASP A 130 -10.25 2.84 -13.23
C ASP A 130 -10.81 1.59 -12.52
N SER A 131 -11.71 0.89 -13.21
CA SER A 131 -12.33 -0.35 -12.72
C SER A 131 -11.35 -1.52 -12.61
N LYS A 132 -10.12 -1.38 -13.13
CA LYS A 132 -9.06 -2.39 -13.00
C LYS A 132 -8.24 -2.23 -11.72
N ARG A 133 -8.53 -1.20 -10.90
CA ARG A 133 -7.93 -1.04 -9.56
C ARG A 133 -8.30 -2.25 -8.72
N THR A 134 -7.28 -3.00 -8.34
CA THR A 134 -7.47 -4.41 -7.97
C THR A 134 -8.20 -4.56 -6.64
N GLY A 135 -9.40 -5.13 -6.67
CA GLY A 135 -9.99 -5.91 -5.57
C GLY A 135 -10.74 -5.13 -4.50
N ASP A 136 -11.26 -3.95 -4.82
CA ASP A 136 -12.15 -3.20 -3.93
C ASP A 136 -13.15 -2.41 -4.78
N ASP A 137 -14.36 -2.97 -4.95
CA ASP A 137 -15.40 -2.41 -5.84
C ASP A 137 -15.82 -0.99 -5.44
N ASP A 138 -15.47 -0.55 -4.22
CA ASP A 138 -15.86 0.74 -3.65
C ASP A 138 -14.86 1.89 -3.92
N VAL A 139 -13.66 1.63 -4.48
CA VAL A 139 -12.59 2.64 -4.59
C VAL A 139 -11.99 2.72 -6.00
N GLU A 140 -12.71 3.37 -6.91
CA GLU A 140 -12.29 3.55 -8.31
C GLU A 140 -11.39 4.78 -8.53
N ASN A 141 -11.49 5.81 -7.69
CA ASN A 141 -10.78 7.08 -7.83
C ASN A 141 -10.52 7.74 -6.47
N LEU A 142 -9.81 8.88 -6.49
CA LEU A 142 -9.51 9.64 -5.27
C LEU A 142 -10.76 10.16 -4.54
N ASP A 143 -11.85 10.49 -5.26
CA ASP A 143 -13.09 10.92 -4.61
C ASP A 143 -13.79 9.75 -3.92
N SER A 144 -13.88 8.59 -4.58
CA SER A 144 -14.38 7.36 -3.94
C SER A 144 -13.54 6.98 -2.72
N PHE A 145 -12.20 7.10 -2.79
CA PHE A 145 -11.32 6.86 -1.65
C PHE A 145 -11.57 7.86 -0.51
N ARG A 146 -11.77 9.14 -0.82
CA ARG A 146 -12.14 10.17 0.15
C ARG A 146 -13.48 9.83 0.82
N GLN A 147 -14.49 9.46 0.05
CA GLN A 147 -15.79 9.04 0.58
C GLN A 147 -15.64 7.82 1.50
N TRP A 148 -14.81 6.84 1.10
CA TRP A 148 -14.49 5.69 1.93
C TRP A 148 -13.86 6.11 3.25
N ILE A 149 -12.83 6.98 3.27
CA ILE A 149 -12.21 7.47 4.52
C ILE A 149 -13.25 8.11 5.43
N LEU A 150 -14.08 9.02 4.89
CA LEU A 150 -15.12 9.70 5.66
C LEU A 150 -16.11 8.69 6.27
N SER A 151 -16.48 7.65 5.52
CA SER A 151 -17.34 6.59 6.02
C SER A 151 -16.72 5.83 7.20
N GLN A 152 -15.40 5.62 7.20
CA GLN A 152 -14.71 4.92 8.30
C GLN A 152 -14.65 5.77 9.57
N ILE A 153 -14.38 7.07 9.45
CA ILE A 153 -14.36 8.00 10.60
C ILE A 153 -15.73 8.00 11.29
N THR A 154 -16.81 8.09 10.51
CA THR A 154 -18.18 8.08 11.06
C THR A 154 -18.62 6.73 11.65
N ARG A 155 -17.91 5.63 11.34
CA ARG A 155 -18.18 4.30 11.91
C ARG A 155 -17.53 4.13 13.29
N ASP A 156 -16.32 4.67 13.48
CA ASP A 156 -15.60 4.59 14.75
C ASP A 156 -16.28 5.41 15.86
N GLU A 157 -16.93 6.53 15.52
CA GLU A 157 -17.73 7.32 16.49
C GLU A 157 -19.03 6.63 16.95
N ARG A 158 -19.45 5.54 16.29
CA ARG A 158 -20.70 4.81 16.60
C ARG A 158 -20.48 3.50 17.35
N GLN A 159 -19.24 3.12 17.63
CA GLN A 159 -18.88 1.93 18.42
C GLN A 159 -18.39 2.32 19.81
#